data_AF-A0A939YWC9-F1
#
_entry.id   AF-A0A939YWC9-F1
#
_cell.length_a   1.000
_cell.length_b   1.000
_cell.length_c   1.000
_cell.angle_alpha   90.00
_cell.angle_beta   90.00
_cell.angle_gamma   90.00
#
_symmetry.space_group_name_H-M   'P 1'
#
loop_
_entity.id
_entity.type
_entity.pdbx_description
1 polymer ?
#
loop_
_entity_poly.entity_id
_entity_poly.type
_entity_poly.pdbx_seq_one_letter_code
_entity_poly.pdbx_strand_id
1 'polypeptide(L)'
;MSLRIEPFTNEYALYLRDESRSTGEAAYIAFPSDEEEVREALSFARANGLPVTTQGGRTGLAAGAVPHGGLLLNLSRMDRISGPERSGGT
;
A
#
# COMPACT_ATOMS: atom_id res chain seq x y z
N MET A 1 -10.52 -13.52 -4.68
CA MET A 1 -10.08 -12.58 -5.75
C MET A 1 -8.58 -12.75 -5.86
N SER A 2 -7.95 -12.52 -7.01
CA SER A 2 -6.48 -12.51 -7.10
C SER A 2 -5.98 -11.08 -6.92
N LEU A 3 -4.91 -10.89 -6.13
CA LEU A 3 -4.23 -9.60 -6.03
C LEU A 3 -3.83 -9.12 -7.44
N ARG A 4 -4.08 -7.84 -7.73
CA ARG A 4 -3.55 -7.17 -8.93
C ARG A 4 -2.48 -6.18 -8.51
N ILE A 5 -1.26 -6.41 -8.99
CA ILE A 5 -0.14 -5.47 -8.92
C ILE A 5 -0.04 -4.83 -10.31
N GLU A 6 -0.27 -3.53 -10.38
CA GLU A 6 -0.37 -2.81 -11.65
C GLU A 6 0.76 -1.80 -11.77
N PRO A 7 1.31 -1.57 -12.98
CA PRO A 7 2.23 -0.47 -13.22
C PRO A 7 1.58 0.85 -12.83
N PHE A 8 2.37 1.74 -12.22
CA PHE A 8 1.87 3.06 -11.88
C PHE A 8 1.70 3.90 -13.15
N THR A 9 0.49 4.39 -13.38
CA THR A 9 0.12 5.23 -14.52
C THR A 9 -0.50 6.55 -14.04
N ASN A 10 -0.71 7.50 -14.95
CA ASN A 10 -1.27 8.81 -14.62
C ASN A 10 -2.72 8.74 -14.09
N GLU A 11 -3.44 7.65 -14.33
CA GLU A 11 -4.77 7.42 -13.73
C GLU A 11 -4.70 7.29 -12.20
N TYR A 12 -3.53 6.90 -11.68
CA TYR A 12 -3.24 6.79 -10.26
C TYR A 12 -2.60 8.04 -9.66
N ALA A 13 -2.47 9.14 -10.42
CA ALA A 13 -1.84 10.37 -9.95
C ALA A 13 -2.46 10.94 -8.65
N LEU A 14 -3.74 10.65 -8.38
CA LEU A 14 -4.42 11.02 -7.13
C LEU A 14 -3.88 10.29 -5.89
N TYR A 15 -3.18 9.17 -6.06
CA TYR A 15 -2.53 8.40 -4.99
C TYR A 15 -1.08 8.83 -4.73
N LEU A 16 -0.51 9.71 -5.56
CA LEU A 16 0.82 10.30 -5.31
C LEU A 16 0.76 11.56 -4.44
N ARG A 17 -0.46 12.04 -4.11
CA ARG A 17 -0.67 13.29 -3.40
C ARG A 17 -1.25 13.03 -2.02
N ASP A 18 -0.56 13.56 -1.03
CA ASP A 18 -1.06 13.74 0.33
C ASP A 18 -1.42 15.23 0.55
N GLU A 19 -2.14 15.58 1.62
CA GLU A 19 -2.54 16.97 1.91
C GLU A 19 -1.35 17.94 2.05
N SER A 20 -0.13 17.40 2.21
CA SER A 20 1.14 18.13 2.25
C SER A 20 1.63 18.72 0.91
N ARG A 21 0.95 18.49 -0.22
CA ARG A 21 1.37 18.93 -1.57
C ARG A 21 2.71 18.35 -2.06
N SER A 22 3.29 17.39 -1.34
CA SER A 22 4.48 16.66 -1.78
C SER A 22 4.09 15.60 -2.81
N THR A 23 4.80 15.54 -3.93
CA THR A 23 4.61 14.54 -4.99
C THR A 23 5.70 13.49 -4.90
N GLY A 24 5.30 12.24 -4.65
CA GLY A 24 6.18 11.08 -4.74
C GLY A 24 6.12 10.43 -6.12
N GLU A 25 6.89 9.36 -6.30
CA GLU A 25 6.84 8.48 -7.47
C GLU A 25 6.64 7.05 -7.00
N ALA A 26 5.90 6.24 -7.75
CA ALA A 26 5.79 4.80 -7.51
C ALA A 26 5.92 4.08 -8.86
N ALA A 27 6.51 2.89 -8.87
CA ALA A 27 6.60 2.06 -10.07
C ALA A 27 5.38 1.14 -10.20
N TYR A 28 4.82 0.71 -9.07
CA TYR A 28 3.68 -0.18 -9.00
C TYR A 28 2.68 0.27 -7.93
N ILE A 29 1.42 -0.13 -8.10
CA ILE A 29 0.36 0.03 -7.10
C ILE A 29 -0.38 -1.30 -6.90
N ALA A 30 -0.79 -1.56 -5.66
CA ALA A 30 -1.59 -2.73 -5.30
C ALA A 30 -2.71 -2.36 -4.32
N PHE A 31 -3.84 -3.05 -4.42
CA PHE A 31 -5.04 -2.82 -3.61
C PHE A 31 -5.51 -4.13 -2.94
N PRO A 32 -4.80 -4.61 -1.90
CA PRO A 32 -5.16 -5.84 -1.20
C PRO A 32 -6.47 -5.70 -0.42
N SER A 33 -7.18 -6.81 -0.28
CA SER A 33 -8.47 -6.93 0.42
C SER A 33 -8.38 -7.84 1.65
N ASP A 34 -7.29 -8.58 1.80
CA ASP A 34 -7.02 -9.51 2.91
C ASP A 34 -5.50 -9.66 3.17
N GLU A 35 -5.15 -10.42 4.20
CA GLU A 35 -3.76 -10.62 4.63
C GLU A 35 -2.94 -11.44 3.63
N GLU A 36 -3.54 -12.39 2.90
CA GLU A 36 -2.85 -13.19 1.90
C GLU A 36 -2.40 -12.30 0.74
N GLU A 37 -3.30 -11.43 0.27
CA GLU A 37 -2.99 -10.45 -0.77
C GLU A 37 -1.90 -9.45 -0.31
N VAL A 38 -1.84 -9.08 0.97
CA VAL A 38 -0.72 -8.27 1.50
C VAL A 38 0.61 -9.04 1.43
N ARG A 39 0.62 -10.32 1.84
CA ARG A 39 1.84 -11.16 1.81
C ARG A 39 2.35 -11.36 0.39
N GLU A 40 1.45 -11.53 -0.58
CA GLU A 40 1.78 -11.61 -2.01
C GLU A 40 2.45 -10.31 -2.50
N ALA A 41 1.87 -9.15 -2.17
CA ALA A 41 2.41 -7.84 -2.56
C ALA A 41 3.82 -7.60 -1.99
N LEU A 42 4.04 -7.94 -0.71
CA LEU A 42 5.34 -7.83 -0.06
C LEU A 42 6.37 -8.80 -0.65
N SER A 43 5.95 -10.02 -0.99
CA SER A 43 6.82 -11.01 -1.64
C SER A 43 7.26 -10.55 -3.02
N PHE A 44 6.35 -9.96 -3.80
CA PHE A 44 6.66 -9.33 -5.08
C PHE A 44 7.67 -8.19 -4.92
N ALA A 45 7.44 -7.26 -3.98
CA ALA A 45 8.35 -6.14 -3.75
C ALA A 45 9.75 -6.62 -3.35
N ARG A 46 9.83 -7.60 -2.43
CA ARG A 46 11.09 -8.21 -2.01
C ARG A 46 11.83 -8.86 -3.18
N ALA A 47 11.14 -9.63 -4.02
CA ALA A 47 11.74 -10.31 -5.17
C ALA A 47 12.32 -9.32 -6.20
N ASN A 48 11.74 -8.12 -6.30
CA ASN A 48 12.15 -7.08 -7.24
C ASN A 48 13.02 -5.98 -6.60
N GLY A 49 13.38 -6.09 -5.31
CA GLY A 49 14.15 -5.07 -4.60
C GLY A 49 13.45 -3.71 -4.50
N LEU A 50 12.11 -3.71 -4.52
CA LEU A 50 11.32 -2.48 -4.50
C LEU A 50 11.06 -2.02 -3.06
N PRO A 51 11.28 -0.73 -2.73
CA PRO A 51 10.78 -0.17 -1.49
C PRO A 51 9.25 -0.24 -1.47
N VAL A 52 8.66 -0.35 -0.28
CA VAL A 52 7.21 -0.41 -0.11
C VAL A 52 6.75 0.80 0.70
N THR A 53 5.78 1.52 0.15
CA THR A 53 5.08 2.61 0.85
C THR A 53 3.65 2.17 1.10
N THR A 54 3.20 2.17 2.35
CA THR A 54 1.82 1.81 2.71
C THR A 54 0.93 3.05 2.72
N GLN A 55 -0.27 2.92 2.16
CA GLN A 55 -1.26 4.00 2.13
C GLN A 55 -2.58 3.52 2.75
N GLY A 56 -2.95 4.11 3.88
CA GLY A 56 -4.24 3.89 4.55
C GLY A 56 -5.31 4.92 4.13
N GLY A 57 -6.06 5.44 5.10
CA GLY A 57 -7.19 6.37 4.89
C GLY A 57 -6.85 7.78 4.39
N ARG A 58 -5.59 8.08 4.03
CA ARG A 58 -5.11 9.40 3.56
C ARG A 58 -5.37 10.58 4.54
N THR A 59 -5.48 10.31 5.85
CA THR A 59 -5.59 11.32 6.93
C THR A 59 -4.32 11.47 7.76
N GLY A 60 -3.22 10.84 7.33
CA GLY A 60 -1.97 10.80 8.08
C GLY A 60 -1.18 12.09 7.92
N LEU A 61 -1.25 12.97 8.93
CA LEU A 61 -0.39 14.15 9.18
C LEU A 61 1.15 13.90 9.13
N ALA A 62 1.60 12.69 8.81
CA ALA A 62 3.00 12.25 8.87
C ALA A 62 3.71 12.19 7.50
N ALA A 63 3.05 12.49 6.38
CA ALA A 63 3.62 12.40 5.03
C ALA A 63 4.24 11.03 4.65
N GLY A 64 4.02 9.98 5.45
CA GLY A 64 4.54 8.62 5.21
C GLY A 64 3.89 7.90 4.02
N ALA A 65 2.95 8.57 3.35
CA ALA A 65 2.26 8.10 2.15
C ALA A 65 2.88 8.63 0.85
N VAL A 66 4.00 9.37 0.90
CA VAL A 66 4.71 9.85 -0.29
C VAL A 66 5.73 8.79 -0.73
N PRO A 67 5.49 8.06 -1.84
CA PRO A 67 6.40 7.01 -2.28
C PRO A 67 7.68 7.61 -2.90
N HIS A 68 8.82 6.96 -2.66
CA HIS A 68 10.12 7.28 -3.26
C HIS A 68 10.53 6.17 -4.25
N GLY A 69 9.60 5.82 -5.14
CA GLY A 69 9.68 4.68 -6.05
C GLY A 69 9.05 3.41 -5.45
N GLY A 70 9.21 2.30 -6.16
CA GLY A 70 8.80 0.98 -5.67
C GLY A 70 7.30 0.71 -5.73
N LEU A 71 6.79 0.01 -4.71
CA LEU A 71 5.40 -0.44 -4.62
C LEU A 71 4.60 0.43 -3.65
N LEU A 72 3.53 1.05 -4.15
CA LEU A 72 2.51 1.68 -3.33
C LEU A 72 1.45 0.64 -2.94
N LEU A 73 1.36 0.33 -1.64
CA LEU A 73 0.41 -0.64 -1.10
C LEU A 73 -0.79 0.09 -0.48
N ASN A 74 -1.90 0.15 -1.21
CA ASN A 74 -3.10 0.89 -0.79
C ASN A 74 -4.10 -0.04 -0.08
N LEU A 75 -4.26 0.15 1.22
CA LEU A 75 -5.09 -0.68 2.08
C LEU A 75 -6.57 -0.27 2.10
N SER A 76 -7.02 0.60 1.19
CA SER A 76 -8.40 1.12 1.18
C SER A 76 -9.48 0.05 0.99
N ARG A 77 -9.13 -1.15 0.53
CA ARG A 77 -10.05 -2.30 0.38
C ARG A 77 -10.06 -3.23 1.61
N MET A 78 -9.15 -3.05 2.57
CA MET A 78 -9.15 -3.81 3.83
C MET A 78 -10.07 -3.13 4.86
N ASP A 79 -11.38 -3.15 4.61
CA ASP A 79 -12.41 -2.47 5.42
C ASP A 79 -13.13 -3.38 6.42
N ARG A 80 -12.76 -4.67 6.47
CA ARG A 80 -13.34 -5.66 7.38
C ARG A 80 -12.68 -5.60 8.76
N ILE A 81 -13.51 -5.42 9.80
CA ILE A 81 -13.09 -5.51 11.20
C ILE A 81 -13.31 -6.94 11.69
N SER A 82 -12.23 -7.68 11.98
CA SER A 82 -12.26 -9.10 12.39
C SER A 82 -12.40 -9.33 13.90
N GLY A 83 -12.49 -8.27 14.71
CA GLY A 83 -12.55 -8.38 16.18
C GLY A 83 -11.16 -8.58 16.81
N PRO A 84 -11.04 -8.47 18.15
CA PRO A 84 -9.76 -8.60 18.83
C PRO A 84 -9.26 -10.05 18.78
N GLU A 85 -8.10 -10.26 18.17
CA GLU A 85 -7.35 -11.51 18.28
C GLU A 85 -6.44 -11.45 19.52
N ARG A 86 -6.40 -12.51 20.32
CA ARG A 86 -5.35 -12.65 21.34
C ARG A 86 -4.12 -13.25 20.68
N SER A 87 -3.16 -12.41 20.33
CA SER A 87 -1.81 -12.88 20.05
C SER A 87 -1.23 -13.42 21.37
N GLY A 88 -1.09 -14.73 21.47
CA GLY A 88 -0.37 -15.37 22.57
C GLY A 88 1.10 -14.97 22.48
N GLY A 89 1.48 -13.90 23.17
CA GLY A 89 2.87 -13.51 23.34
C GLY A 89 3.63 -14.66 23.99
N THR A 90 4.68 -15.12 23.31
CA THR A 90 5.69 -16.03 23.86
C THR A 90 6.80 -15.23 24.50
#